data_AF-X0I1L9-F1
#
_entry.id   AF-X0I1L9-F1
#
_cell.length_a   1.000
_cell.length_b   1.000
_cell.length_c   1.000
_cell.angle_alpha   90.00
_cell.angle_beta   90.00
_cell.angle_gamma   90.00
#
_symmetry.space_group_name_H-M   'P 1'
#
loop_
_entity.id
_entity.type
_entity.pdbx_description
1 polymer ?
#
loop_
_entity_poly.entity_id
_entity_poly.type
_entity_poly.pdbx_seq_one_letter_code
_entity_poly.pdbx_strand_id
1 'polypeptide(L)'
;MPESRTKLVSQLPDRCVAETFLGSYMEAFETMFPLWHESSYVDEMAQFWANPESADWTFFAQVYIMLALGCYATPKAKLQALGLDGHALSKLYLDHASVAFSGSQLTASFNYAGLRTLCMSMLARLMDLIASNDQRDCAITVGLTVRAAQTMNLHRHPRLFGGMPGAEMSTRIKIWTTLVLLDLLASVRSSLPPVIHSGDYDASVRLGREADNDTLSPAPTDHDSDETPFDHILADFLPTASHIVRMANSVNQELDYTNVEKLDRQLRETLGKVSNLHDSTATPRKHRLRSEMFQIIIRRVMLILHEPFGRRPNAAVNFRCSYMRLLECSLALAVSQGALHSQNNPADGMKWALNMFKEDFETALVCIALGIRGNKFDSEASTVNGTTPRDIA
;
A
#
# COMPACT_ATOMS: atom_id res chain seq x y z
N MET A 1 24.12 13.07 21.99
CA MET A 1 24.90 11.81 21.97
C MET A 1 24.02 10.78 21.29
N PRO A 2 24.47 10.09 20.22
CA PRO A 2 23.70 8.96 19.70
C PRO A 2 23.49 7.98 20.85
N GLU A 3 22.27 7.50 21.05
CA GLU A 3 22.00 6.51 22.08
C GLU A 3 22.90 5.29 21.85
N SER A 4 23.54 4.77 22.90
CA SER A 4 24.40 3.61 22.76
C SER A 4 23.56 2.39 22.36
N ARG A 5 24.12 1.50 21.52
CA ARG A 5 23.45 0.26 21.10
C ARG A 5 22.89 -0.52 22.29
N THR A 6 23.67 -0.61 23.37
CA THR A 6 23.29 -1.26 24.63
C THR A 6 22.01 -0.67 25.22
N LYS A 7 21.85 0.68 25.17
CA LYS A 7 20.63 1.34 25.64
C LYS A 7 19.44 0.93 24.78
N LEU A 8 19.58 0.93 23.47
CA LEU A 8 18.46 0.54 22.60
C LEU A 8 18.15 -0.96 22.71
N VAL A 9 19.12 -1.84 22.92
CA VAL A 9 18.84 -3.26 23.18
C VAL A 9 18.04 -3.42 24.48
N SER A 10 18.38 -2.65 25.52
CA SER A 10 17.64 -2.66 26.78
C SER A 10 16.23 -2.04 26.69
N GLN A 11 15.87 -1.41 25.57
CA GLN A 11 14.52 -0.88 25.31
C GLN A 11 13.65 -1.86 24.51
N LEU A 12 14.17 -3.03 24.11
CA LEU A 12 13.35 -4.06 23.50
C LEU A 12 12.31 -4.54 24.52
N PRO A 13 11.05 -4.73 24.09
CA PRO A 13 10.03 -5.32 24.96
C PRO A 13 10.36 -6.79 25.28
N ASP A 14 9.67 -7.31 26.30
CA ASP A 14 9.67 -8.75 26.56
C ASP A 14 9.31 -9.53 25.29
N ARG A 15 9.98 -10.66 25.06
CA ARG A 15 9.86 -11.44 23.83
C ARG A 15 8.41 -11.81 23.47
N CYS A 16 7.59 -12.14 24.46
CA CYS A 16 6.16 -12.44 24.25
C CYS A 16 5.36 -11.23 23.72
N VAL A 17 5.66 -10.02 24.22
CA VAL A 17 5.07 -8.77 23.75
C VAL A 17 5.60 -8.44 22.34
N ALA A 18 6.90 -8.63 22.12
CA ALA A 18 7.51 -8.45 20.81
C ALA A 18 6.88 -9.36 19.74
N GLU A 19 6.76 -10.66 20.02
CA GLU A 19 6.13 -11.64 19.14
C GLU A 19 4.66 -11.31 18.88
N THR A 20 3.94 -10.76 19.86
CA THR A 20 2.59 -10.24 19.65
C THR A 20 2.56 -9.10 18.63
N PHE A 21 3.46 -8.12 18.73
CA PHE A 21 3.51 -7.00 17.81
C PHE A 21 3.98 -7.43 16.42
N LEU A 22 5.01 -8.26 16.34
CA LEU A 22 5.49 -8.82 15.08
C LEU A 22 4.41 -9.65 14.38
N GLY A 23 3.64 -10.45 15.11
CA GLY A 23 2.47 -11.16 14.58
C GLY A 23 1.43 -10.20 14.01
N SER A 24 1.06 -9.15 14.76
CA SER A 24 0.13 -8.11 14.28
C SER A 24 0.67 -7.40 13.03
N TYR A 25 1.98 -7.14 12.95
CA TYR A 25 2.61 -6.57 11.75
C TYR A 25 2.43 -7.48 10.53
N MET A 26 2.74 -8.77 10.67
CA MET A 26 2.64 -9.74 9.58
C MET A 26 1.19 -9.92 9.09
N GLU A 27 0.24 -9.87 10.02
CA GLU A 27 -1.18 -9.97 9.70
C GLU A 27 -1.77 -8.73 9.03
N ALA A 28 -1.27 -7.54 9.35
CA ALA A 28 -1.78 -6.28 8.83
C ALA A 28 -0.96 -5.77 7.63
N PHE A 29 0.31 -5.45 7.85
CA PHE A 29 1.13 -4.74 6.87
C PHE A 29 1.78 -5.67 5.86
N GLU A 30 2.38 -6.78 6.28
CA GLU A 30 3.00 -7.73 5.34
C GLU A 30 1.96 -8.35 4.40
N THR A 31 0.73 -8.50 4.89
CA THR A 31 -0.39 -8.93 4.06
C THR A 31 -0.64 -7.94 2.91
N MET A 32 -0.44 -6.64 3.12
CA MET A 32 -0.77 -5.59 2.13
C MET A 32 0.43 -5.11 1.31
N PHE A 33 1.58 -5.06 1.95
CA PHE A 33 2.85 -4.53 1.47
C PHE A 33 3.89 -5.61 1.70
N PRO A 34 3.86 -6.71 0.93
CA PRO A 34 4.77 -7.83 1.15
C PRO A 34 6.21 -7.39 0.93
N LEU A 35 7.08 -7.76 1.86
CA LEU A 35 8.49 -7.40 1.91
C LEU A 35 9.41 -8.62 2.14
N TRP A 36 8.85 -9.77 2.54
CA TRP A 36 9.59 -10.99 2.83
C TRP A 36 9.08 -12.23 2.09
N HIS A 37 10.00 -13.15 1.83
CA HIS A 37 9.68 -14.57 1.72
C HIS A 37 9.45 -15.15 3.13
N GLU A 38 8.42 -15.98 3.32
CA GLU A 38 7.96 -16.38 4.65
C GLU A 38 9.04 -17.12 5.45
N SER A 39 9.73 -18.10 4.85
CA SER A 39 10.81 -18.82 5.55
C SER A 39 11.98 -17.91 5.91
N SER A 40 12.33 -16.96 5.02
CA SER A 40 13.42 -16.03 5.26
C SER A 40 13.12 -15.10 6.43
N TYR A 41 11.86 -14.68 6.60
CA TYR A 41 11.43 -13.91 7.76
C TYR A 41 11.63 -14.72 9.06
N VAL A 42 11.21 -15.98 9.09
CA VAL A 42 11.34 -16.85 10.26
C VAL A 42 12.81 -17.01 10.66
N ASP A 43 13.68 -17.28 9.69
CA ASP A 43 15.12 -17.44 9.92
C ASP A 43 15.78 -16.15 10.41
N GLU A 44 15.48 -15.01 9.76
CA GLU A 44 15.98 -13.68 10.15
C GLU A 44 15.57 -13.32 11.59
N MET A 45 14.31 -13.57 11.97
CA MET A 45 13.82 -13.31 13.33
C MET A 45 14.44 -14.26 14.35
N ALA A 46 14.58 -15.55 14.03
CA ALA A 46 15.21 -16.52 14.93
C ALA A 46 16.66 -16.15 15.24
N GLN A 47 17.41 -15.73 14.22
CA GLN A 47 18.79 -15.26 14.36
C GLN A 47 18.86 -14.00 15.24
N PHE A 48 17.97 -13.04 15.01
CA PHE A 48 17.90 -11.82 15.82
C PHE A 48 17.67 -12.11 17.30
N TRP A 49 16.67 -12.92 17.62
CA TRP A 49 16.31 -13.24 19.00
C TRP A 49 17.33 -14.15 19.69
N ALA A 50 18.22 -14.80 18.96
CA ALA A 50 19.33 -15.55 19.54
C ALA A 50 20.40 -14.62 20.15
N ASN A 51 20.66 -13.46 19.53
CA ASN A 51 21.61 -12.48 20.05
C ASN A 51 21.34 -11.05 19.53
N PRO A 52 20.41 -10.30 20.16
CA PRO A 52 20.05 -8.95 19.72
C PRO A 52 21.20 -7.93 19.76
N GLU A 53 22.19 -8.12 20.65
CA GLU A 53 23.33 -7.21 20.78
C GLU A 53 24.28 -7.27 19.57
N SER A 54 24.33 -8.43 18.91
CA SER A 54 25.14 -8.67 17.72
C SER A 54 24.51 -8.18 16.42
N ALA A 55 23.22 -7.80 16.45
CA ALA A 55 22.50 -7.38 15.26
C ALA A 55 23.12 -6.13 14.63
N ASP A 56 23.13 -6.10 13.29
CA ASP A 56 23.48 -4.89 12.55
C ASP A 56 22.49 -3.75 12.82
N TRP A 57 22.96 -2.51 12.79
CA TRP A 57 22.13 -1.32 13.07
C TRP A 57 20.92 -1.22 12.14
N THR A 58 21.07 -1.58 10.86
CA THR A 58 19.98 -1.53 9.88
C THR A 58 18.92 -2.58 10.19
N PHE A 59 19.32 -3.80 10.52
CA PHE A 59 18.39 -4.85 10.92
C PHE A 59 17.69 -4.50 12.25
N PHE A 60 18.43 -3.91 13.17
CA PHE A 60 17.89 -3.47 14.45
C PHE A 60 16.84 -2.36 14.28
N ALA A 61 17.07 -1.42 13.37
CA ALA A 61 16.07 -0.43 12.96
C ALA A 61 14.83 -1.09 12.31
N GLN A 62 15.05 -2.11 11.46
CA GLN A 62 13.98 -2.91 10.86
C GLN A 62 13.06 -3.52 11.93
N VAL A 63 13.64 -4.17 12.95
CA VAL A 63 12.84 -4.76 14.03
C VAL A 63 12.06 -3.69 14.78
N TYR A 64 12.66 -2.55 15.12
CA TYR A 64 11.95 -1.49 15.84
C TYR A 64 10.78 -0.91 15.05
N ILE A 65 10.92 -0.69 13.74
CA ILE A 65 9.80 -0.19 12.95
C ILE A 65 8.70 -1.25 12.77
N MET A 66 9.05 -2.53 12.69
CA MET A 66 8.07 -3.62 12.73
C MET A 66 7.31 -3.64 14.06
N LEU A 67 8.01 -3.46 15.19
CA LEU A 67 7.38 -3.36 16.51
C LEU A 67 6.45 -2.14 16.61
N ALA A 68 6.86 -1.00 16.07
CA ALA A 68 6.03 0.20 16.05
C ALA A 68 4.72 -0.02 15.28
N LEU A 69 4.84 -0.44 14.02
CA LEU A 69 3.70 -0.71 13.15
C LEU A 69 2.82 -1.83 13.72
N GLY A 70 3.43 -2.91 14.20
CA GLY A 70 2.75 -4.02 14.84
C GLY A 70 1.99 -3.62 16.10
N CYS A 71 2.59 -2.79 16.96
CA CYS A 71 1.92 -2.21 18.12
C CYS A 71 0.70 -1.38 17.70
N TYR A 72 0.85 -0.54 16.68
CA TYR A 72 -0.23 0.28 16.14
C TYR A 72 -1.39 -0.54 15.54
N ALA A 73 -1.08 -1.66 14.88
CA ALA A 73 -2.08 -2.59 14.35
C ALA A 73 -2.69 -3.53 15.41
N THR A 74 -2.08 -3.61 16.61
CA THR A 74 -2.57 -4.51 17.66
C THR A 74 -3.91 -4.00 18.21
N PRO A 75 -4.93 -4.86 18.35
CA PRO A 75 -6.22 -4.49 18.91
C PRO A 75 -6.11 -3.80 20.27
N LYS A 76 -6.86 -2.70 20.46
CA LYS A 76 -6.88 -1.93 21.72
C LYS A 76 -7.15 -2.80 22.95
N ALA A 77 -8.06 -3.77 22.85
CA ALA A 77 -8.36 -4.70 23.94
C ALA A 77 -7.14 -5.56 24.34
N LYS A 78 -6.34 -6.01 23.37
CA LYS A 78 -5.12 -6.78 23.60
C LYS A 78 -4.03 -5.90 24.25
N LEU A 79 -3.89 -4.65 23.80
CA LEU A 79 -2.98 -3.68 24.42
C LEU A 79 -3.37 -3.35 25.87
N GLN A 80 -4.67 -3.16 26.13
CA GLN A 80 -5.20 -2.93 27.48
C GLN A 80 -4.96 -4.11 28.41
N ALA A 81 -5.14 -5.34 27.93
CA ALA A 81 -4.85 -6.56 28.70
C ALA A 81 -3.37 -6.69 29.07
N LEU A 82 -2.48 -6.11 28.26
CA LEU A 82 -1.04 -6.02 28.52
C LEU A 82 -0.66 -4.78 29.35
N GLY A 83 -1.61 -3.89 29.67
CA GLY A 83 -1.34 -2.64 30.39
C GLY A 83 -0.53 -1.62 29.60
N LEU A 84 -0.58 -1.67 28.26
CA LEU A 84 0.26 -0.86 27.37
C LEU A 84 -0.53 0.31 26.75
N ASP A 85 0.10 1.48 26.70
CA ASP A 85 -0.33 2.58 25.82
C ASP A 85 0.28 2.39 24.43
N GLY A 86 -0.51 1.79 23.52
CA GLY A 86 -0.02 1.48 22.18
C GLY A 86 0.39 2.69 21.34
N HIS A 87 -0.23 3.87 21.55
CA HIS A 87 0.12 5.05 20.76
C HIS A 87 1.48 5.62 21.19
N ALA A 88 1.66 5.80 22.50
CA ALA A 88 2.95 6.26 23.05
C ALA A 88 4.07 5.26 22.73
N LEU A 89 3.79 3.95 22.84
CA LEU A 89 4.77 2.91 22.58
C LEU A 89 5.13 2.79 21.10
N SER A 90 4.14 2.90 20.20
CA SER A 90 4.38 2.95 18.76
C SER A 90 5.30 4.12 18.40
N LYS A 91 5.07 5.30 18.97
CA LYS A 91 5.91 6.48 18.73
C LYS A 91 7.34 6.26 19.25
N LEU A 92 7.48 5.73 20.46
CA LEU A 92 8.79 5.41 21.04
C LEU A 92 9.60 4.46 20.15
N TYR A 93 8.97 3.40 19.63
CA TYR A 93 9.64 2.47 18.73
C TYR A 93 9.99 3.08 17.37
N LEU A 94 9.19 4.02 16.85
CA LEU A 94 9.57 4.78 15.65
C LEU A 94 10.80 5.66 15.90
N ASP A 95 10.88 6.30 17.07
CA ASP A 95 12.04 7.11 17.45
C ASP A 95 13.29 6.22 17.57
N HIS A 96 13.19 5.06 18.21
CA HIS A 96 14.28 4.09 18.29
C HIS A 96 14.70 3.56 16.90
N ALA A 97 13.74 3.27 16.01
CA ALA A 97 14.03 2.88 14.64
C ALA A 97 14.81 3.98 13.89
N SER A 98 14.39 5.24 14.04
CA SER A 98 15.06 6.39 13.43
C SER A 98 16.49 6.57 13.96
N VAL A 99 16.70 6.43 15.27
CA VAL A 99 18.03 6.51 15.89
C VAL A 99 18.92 5.37 15.40
N ALA A 100 18.43 4.13 15.39
CA ALA A 100 19.17 2.97 14.91
C ALA A 100 19.52 3.10 13.42
N PHE A 101 18.57 3.55 12.59
CA PHE A 101 18.78 3.76 11.16
C PHE A 101 19.80 4.88 10.89
N SER A 102 19.73 5.99 11.64
CA SER A 102 20.71 7.08 11.52
C SER A 102 22.11 6.68 11.98
N GLY A 103 22.20 5.72 12.92
CA GLY A 103 23.46 5.12 13.37
C GLY A 103 24.07 4.12 12.39
N SER A 104 23.31 3.68 11.39
CA SER A 104 23.81 2.84 10.31
C SER A 104 24.55 3.70 9.27
N GLN A 105 25.74 3.27 8.85
CA GLN A 105 26.54 4.02 7.85
C GLN A 105 25.78 4.10 6.51
N LEU A 106 26.25 4.95 5.57
CA LEU A 106 25.68 5.13 4.22
C LEU A 106 25.39 3.81 3.45
N THR A 107 25.97 2.69 3.85
CA THR A 107 25.75 1.34 3.30
C THR A 107 24.38 0.73 3.64
N ALA A 108 23.68 1.22 4.67
CA ALA A 108 22.40 0.68 5.12
C ALA A 108 21.31 0.67 4.05
N SER A 109 21.27 1.70 3.19
CA SER A 109 20.31 1.81 2.09
C SER A 109 20.55 0.79 0.96
N PHE A 110 21.66 0.06 0.96
CA PHE A 110 22.05 -0.89 -0.09
C PHE A 110 21.91 -2.36 0.30
N ASN A 111 21.05 -2.67 1.27
CA ASN A 111 20.68 -4.04 1.60
C ASN A 111 19.15 -4.17 1.75
N TYR A 112 18.65 -5.41 1.77
CA TYR A 112 17.21 -5.65 1.89
C TYR A 112 16.63 -5.11 3.20
N ALA A 113 17.37 -5.21 4.31
CA ALA A 113 16.88 -4.71 5.59
C ALA A 113 16.65 -3.19 5.58
N GLY A 114 17.54 -2.43 4.94
CA GLY A 114 17.41 -0.99 4.81
C GLY A 114 16.27 -0.59 3.88
N LEU A 115 16.13 -1.27 2.73
CA LEU A 115 15.00 -1.04 1.82
C LEU A 115 13.67 -1.33 2.49
N ARG A 116 13.55 -2.46 3.21
CA ARG A 116 12.36 -2.81 3.98
C ARG A 116 12.06 -1.78 5.08
N THR A 117 13.08 -1.32 5.80
CA THR A 117 12.96 -0.27 6.82
C THR A 117 12.46 1.04 6.22
N LEU A 118 12.97 1.44 5.05
CA LEU A 118 12.52 2.63 4.34
C LEU A 118 11.07 2.50 3.85
N CYS A 119 10.69 1.33 3.30
CA CYS A 119 9.30 1.05 2.90
C CYS A 119 8.34 1.17 4.10
N MET A 120 8.69 0.54 5.23
CA MET A 120 7.91 0.64 6.47
C MET A 120 7.87 2.06 7.03
N SER A 121 8.94 2.85 6.87
CA SER A 121 8.95 4.27 7.25
C SER A 121 7.98 5.09 6.41
N MET A 122 7.86 4.79 5.10
CA MET A 122 6.84 5.40 4.26
C MET A 122 5.44 5.03 4.75
N LEU A 123 5.18 3.76 5.11
CA LEU A 123 3.89 3.35 5.67
C LEU A 123 3.55 4.12 6.96
N ALA A 124 4.52 4.26 7.87
CA ALA A 124 4.33 5.02 9.10
C ALA A 124 3.98 6.49 8.81
N ARG A 125 4.61 7.11 7.80
CA ARG A 125 4.28 8.47 7.34
C ARG A 125 2.92 8.54 6.66
N LEU A 126 2.55 7.53 5.88
CA LEU A 126 1.25 7.47 5.22
C LEU A 126 0.08 7.33 6.21
N MET A 127 0.36 6.95 7.45
CA MET A 127 -0.60 6.84 8.54
C MET A 127 -0.47 7.96 9.59
N ASP A 128 0.29 9.01 9.31
CA ASP A 128 0.56 10.14 10.22
C ASP A 128 1.19 9.74 11.57
N LEU A 129 1.92 8.62 11.63
CA LEU A 129 2.57 8.16 12.87
C LEU A 129 3.90 8.86 13.15
N ILE A 130 4.55 9.37 12.11
CA ILE A 130 5.76 10.17 12.21
C ILE A 130 5.35 11.61 12.01
N ALA A 131 5.71 12.48 12.95
CA ALA A 131 5.43 13.91 12.85
C ALA A 131 6.01 14.45 11.53
N SER A 132 5.13 14.93 10.65
CA SER A 132 5.53 15.55 9.39
C SER A 132 6.08 16.95 9.68
N ASN A 133 7.39 17.15 9.52
CA ASN A 133 7.89 18.52 9.35
C ASN A 133 7.59 19.05 7.93
N ASP A 134 7.32 18.17 6.95
CA ASP A 134 6.73 18.51 5.65
C ASP A 134 6.15 17.23 5.00
N GLN A 135 5.01 17.30 4.31
CA GLN A 135 4.46 16.17 3.52
C GLN A 135 5.42 15.76 2.37
N ARG A 136 6.31 16.69 1.96
CA ARG A 136 7.40 16.45 1.01
C ARG A 136 8.42 15.41 1.49
N ASP A 137 8.55 15.18 2.80
CA ASP A 137 9.50 14.21 3.35
C ASP A 137 9.20 12.78 2.86
N CYS A 138 7.93 12.45 2.64
CA CYS A 138 7.53 11.14 2.13
C CYS A 138 7.97 10.96 0.67
N ALA A 139 7.71 11.94 -0.20
CA ALA A 139 8.10 11.90 -1.62
C ALA A 139 9.63 11.85 -1.80
N ILE A 140 10.39 12.58 -0.97
CA ILE A 140 11.86 12.52 -0.97
C ILE A 140 12.33 11.12 -0.57
N THR A 141 11.74 10.54 0.49
CA THR A 141 12.08 9.19 0.97
C THR A 141 11.80 8.15 -0.11
N VAL A 142 10.67 8.25 -0.81
CA VAL A 142 10.33 7.40 -1.97
C VAL A 142 11.42 7.51 -3.03
N GLY A 143 11.74 8.72 -3.50
CA GLY A 143 12.75 8.91 -4.55
C GLY A 143 14.12 8.33 -4.19
N LEU A 144 14.58 8.52 -2.94
CA LEU A 144 15.84 7.93 -2.46
C LEU A 144 15.79 6.39 -2.48
N THR A 145 14.70 5.82 -1.97
CA THR A 145 14.56 4.36 -1.83
C THR A 145 14.44 3.68 -3.19
N VAL A 146 13.73 4.30 -4.14
CA VAL A 146 13.66 3.84 -5.54
C VAL A 146 15.05 3.80 -6.16
N ARG A 147 15.86 4.85 -5.99
CA ARG A 147 17.23 4.86 -6.52
C ARG A 147 18.13 3.82 -5.86
N ALA A 148 17.99 3.60 -4.55
CA ALA A 148 18.72 2.55 -3.85
C ALA A 148 18.35 1.15 -4.36
N ALA A 149 17.05 0.85 -4.50
CA ALA A 149 16.55 -0.41 -5.06
C ALA A 149 16.99 -0.61 -6.52
N GLN A 150 16.98 0.45 -7.33
CA GLN A 150 17.48 0.41 -8.71
C GLN A 150 18.97 0.08 -8.76
N THR A 151 19.78 0.66 -7.87
CA THR A 151 21.22 0.38 -7.76
C THR A 151 21.49 -1.09 -7.42
N MET A 152 20.60 -1.72 -6.66
CA MET A 152 20.62 -3.16 -6.35
C MET A 152 19.98 -4.04 -7.44
N ASN A 153 19.55 -3.44 -8.55
CA ASN A 153 18.86 -4.08 -9.68
C ASN A 153 17.52 -4.75 -9.34
N LEU A 154 16.78 -4.28 -8.33
CA LEU A 154 15.46 -4.85 -7.98
C LEU A 154 14.38 -4.53 -9.01
N HIS A 155 14.56 -3.47 -9.80
CA HIS A 155 13.71 -3.13 -10.94
C HIS A 155 13.82 -4.13 -12.10
N ARG A 156 14.84 -5.00 -12.06
CA ARG A 156 15.07 -6.02 -13.09
C ARG A 156 14.51 -7.36 -12.67
N HIS A 157 13.89 -8.07 -13.62
CA HIS A 157 13.31 -9.38 -13.39
C HIS A 157 14.39 -10.36 -12.89
N PRO A 158 14.19 -11.04 -11.74
CA PRO A 158 15.22 -11.90 -11.13
C PRO A 158 15.79 -13.00 -12.04
N ARG A 159 14.99 -13.50 -13.00
CA ARG A 159 15.41 -14.49 -14.02
C ARG A 159 16.61 -14.06 -14.87
N LEU A 160 16.87 -12.76 -14.95
CA LEU A 160 18.05 -12.22 -15.65
C LEU A 160 19.36 -12.55 -14.91
N PHE A 161 19.27 -12.93 -13.63
CA PHE A 161 20.41 -13.30 -12.79
C PHE A 161 20.45 -14.82 -12.61
N GLY A 162 21.38 -15.47 -13.31
CA GLY A 162 21.54 -16.93 -13.21
C GLY A 162 21.90 -17.39 -11.80
N GLY A 163 21.29 -18.49 -11.35
CA GLY A 163 21.61 -19.14 -10.07
C GLY A 163 21.03 -18.47 -8.82
N MET A 164 20.12 -17.50 -8.97
CA MET A 164 19.46 -16.85 -7.82
C MET A 164 18.48 -17.82 -7.11
N PRO A 165 18.57 -17.97 -5.77
CA PRO A 165 17.61 -18.76 -5.01
C PRO A 165 16.18 -18.24 -5.11
N GLY A 166 15.18 -19.13 -5.10
CA GLY A 166 13.76 -18.79 -5.19
C GLY A 166 13.29 -17.78 -4.11
N ALA A 167 13.73 -17.98 -2.86
CA ALA A 167 13.44 -17.07 -1.76
C ALA A 167 13.99 -15.64 -1.98
N GLU A 168 15.17 -15.52 -2.60
CA GLU A 168 15.74 -14.22 -2.96
C GLU A 168 14.96 -13.58 -4.11
N MET A 169 14.61 -14.36 -5.13
CA MET A 169 13.78 -13.93 -6.25
C MET A 169 12.42 -13.38 -5.77
N SER A 170 11.73 -14.11 -4.89
CA SER A 170 10.47 -13.69 -4.26
C SER A 170 10.65 -12.39 -3.47
N THR A 171 11.69 -12.30 -2.63
CA THR A 171 11.98 -11.10 -1.83
C THR A 171 12.21 -9.86 -2.70
N ARG A 172 13.00 -9.97 -3.78
CA ARG A 172 13.27 -8.84 -4.69
C ARG A 172 11.99 -8.31 -5.34
N ILE A 173 11.14 -9.21 -5.82
CA ILE A 173 9.86 -8.84 -6.46
C ILE A 173 8.91 -8.22 -5.46
N LYS A 174 8.79 -8.79 -4.25
CA LYS A 174 7.95 -8.25 -3.17
C LYS A 174 8.37 -6.82 -2.81
N ILE A 175 9.67 -6.58 -2.59
CA ILE A 175 10.20 -5.23 -2.30
C ILE A 175 9.93 -4.27 -3.47
N TRP A 176 10.24 -4.65 -4.71
CA TRP A 176 10.04 -3.76 -5.86
C TRP A 176 8.56 -3.42 -6.07
N THR A 177 7.69 -4.41 -6.01
CA THR A 177 6.25 -4.24 -6.21
C THR A 177 5.64 -3.36 -5.12
N THR A 178 6.05 -3.58 -3.86
CA THR A 178 5.66 -2.72 -2.73
C THR A 178 6.15 -1.28 -2.93
N LEU A 179 7.36 -1.06 -3.45
CA LEU A 179 7.85 0.28 -3.78
C LEU A 179 7.03 0.97 -4.87
N VAL A 180 6.62 0.25 -5.92
CA VAL A 180 5.74 0.82 -6.98
C VAL A 180 4.40 1.24 -6.38
N LEU A 181 3.82 0.44 -5.49
CA LEU A 181 2.58 0.79 -4.81
C LEU A 181 2.75 1.99 -3.86
N LEU A 182 3.84 2.04 -3.09
CA LEU A 182 4.13 3.16 -2.20
C LEU A 182 4.38 4.48 -2.96
N ASP A 183 5.09 4.42 -4.09
CA ASP A 183 5.29 5.57 -4.99
C ASP A 183 3.95 6.09 -5.51
N LEU A 184 3.07 5.20 -5.98
CA LEU A 184 1.71 5.56 -6.39
C LEU A 184 0.93 6.27 -5.27
N LEU A 185 0.90 5.70 -4.06
CA LEU A 185 0.18 6.29 -2.91
C LEU A 185 0.77 7.65 -2.49
N ALA A 186 2.10 7.76 -2.46
CA ALA A 186 2.77 9.01 -2.13
C ALA A 186 2.52 10.11 -3.18
N SER A 187 2.49 9.76 -4.47
CA SER A 187 2.18 10.67 -5.58
C SER A 187 0.74 11.17 -5.56
N VAL A 188 -0.22 10.29 -5.24
CA VAL A 188 -1.63 10.68 -5.05
C VAL A 188 -1.76 11.71 -3.92
N ARG A 189 -1.02 11.50 -2.83
CA ARG A 189 -1.05 12.35 -1.63
C ARG A 189 -0.35 13.70 -1.82
N SER A 190 0.85 13.68 -2.40
CA SER A 190 1.69 14.88 -2.58
C SER A 190 1.34 15.70 -3.83
N SER A 191 0.45 15.20 -4.69
CA SER A 191 0.16 15.78 -6.02
C SER A 191 1.41 15.91 -6.90
N LEU A 192 2.41 15.04 -6.69
CA LEU A 192 3.61 14.94 -7.52
C LEU A 192 3.49 13.75 -8.48
N PRO A 193 4.08 13.81 -9.69
CA PRO A 193 4.16 12.63 -10.55
C PRO A 193 4.90 11.47 -9.86
N PRO A 194 4.51 10.21 -10.11
CA PRO A 194 5.27 9.03 -9.69
C PRO A 194 6.72 9.06 -10.17
N VAL A 195 7.63 8.58 -9.34
CA VAL A 195 9.07 8.50 -9.67
C VAL A 195 9.35 7.30 -10.57
N ILE A 196 8.59 6.20 -10.41
CA ILE A 196 8.74 4.97 -11.17
C ILE A 196 7.83 5.01 -12.41
N HIS A 197 8.42 4.89 -13.60
CA HIS A 197 7.66 4.77 -14.85
C HIS A 197 7.55 3.32 -15.30
N SER A 198 6.47 2.99 -16.01
CA SER A 198 6.21 1.63 -16.50
C SER A 198 7.25 1.09 -17.47
N GLY A 199 8.06 1.95 -18.09
CA GLY A 199 9.18 1.55 -18.95
C GLY A 199 10.51 1.34 -18.22
N ASP A 200 10.58 1.68 -16.93
CA ASP A 200 11.83 1.66 -16.15
C ASP A 200 12.07 0.33 -15.43
N TYR A 201 11.14 -0.64 -15.53
CA TYR A 201 11.23 -1.93 -14.85
C TYR A 201 10.57 -3.06 -15.63
N ASP A 202 11.13 -4.26 -15.50
CA ASP A 202 10.57 -5.53 -15.97
C ASP A 202 10.37 -6.54 -14.82
N ALA A 203 10.70 -6.15 -13.59
CA ALA A 203 10.36 -6.89 -12.38
C ALA A 203 8.83 -6.95 -12.21
N SER A 204 8.25 -8.04 -12.68
CA SER A 204 6.82 -8.32 -12.60
C SER A 204 6.53 -9.37 -11.55
N VAL A 205 5.34 -9.29 -10.95
CA VAL A 205 4.82 -10.35 -10.08
C VAL A 205 4.30 -11.56 -10.87
N ARG A 206 4.49 -11.59 -12.20
CA ARG A 206 4.26 -12.75 -13.06
C ARG A 206 5.60 -13.49 -13.24
N LEU A 207 6.12 -14.05 -12.16
CA LEU A 207 7.07 -15.16 -12.15
C LEU A 207 6.54 -16.39 -12.91
N GLY A 208 6.36 -16.28 -14.23
CA GLY A 208 6.33 -17.46 -15.09
C GLY A 208 5.25 -17.58 -16.15
N ARG A 209 4.50 -16.52 -16.47
CA ARG A 209 3.40 -16.67 -17.43
C ARG A 209 3.60 -16.01 -18.80
N GLU A 210 4.52 -15.07 -18.95
CA GLU A 210 4.61 -14.28 -20.20
C GLU A 210 5.69 -14.70 -21.19
N ALA A 211 6.50 -15.71 -20.88
CA ALA A 211 7.61 -16.12 -21.73
C ALA A 211 7.45 -17.52 -22.36
N ASP A 212 6.21 -18.02 -22.51
CA ASP A 212 5.99 -19.27 -23.27
C ASP A 212 5.86 -19.04 -24.78
N ASN A 213 6.13 -17.82 -25.26
CA ASN A 213 6.04 -17.46 -26.68
C ASN A 213 7.36 -17.08 -27.36
N ASP A 214 8.52 -17.09 -26.69
CA ASP A 214 9.80 -16.98 -27.39
C ASP A 214 10.93 -17.71 -26.63
N THR A 215 11.32 -18.84 -27.20
CA THR A 215 12.55 -19.62 -27.02
C THR A 215 13.62 -19.09 -26.03
N LEU A 216 13.81 -19.80 -24.90
CA LEU A 216 15.01 -20.59 -24.57
C LEU A 216 14.93 -21.12 -23.12
N SER A 217 14.93 -22.46 -23.02
CA SER A 217 15.02 -23.31 -21.83
C SER A 217 13.78 -23.49 -20.95
N PRO A 218 13.42 -24.74 -20.61
CA PRO A 218 12.45 -25.01 -19.55
C PRO A 218 13.10 -24.60 -18.23
N ALA A 219 12.60 -23.52 -17.62
CA ALA A 219 12.94 -23.25 -16.22
C ALA A 219 12.48 -24.46 -15.39
N PRO A 220 13.23 -24.85 -14.32
CA PRO A 220 12.81 -25.95 -13.48
C PRO A 220 11.44 -25.60 -12.90
N THR A 221 10.44 -26.40 -13.24
CA THR A 221 9.17 -26.47 -12.54
C THR A 221 9.44 -27.08 -11.17
N ASP A 222 10.02 -26.28 -10.26
CA ASP A 222 9.97 -26.58 -8.84
C ASP A 222 8.88 -25.69 -8.21
N HIS A 223 8.00 -26.39 -7.51
CA HIS A 223 6.69 -25.99 -7.00
C HIS A 223 6.72 -24.94 -5.88
N ASP A 224 7.31 -23.77 -6.12
CA ASP A 224 7.43 -22.68 -5.13
C ASP A 224 6.93 -21.33 -5.67
N SER A 225 5.94 -21.33 -6.57
CA SER A 225 5.29 -20.07 -6.96
C SER A 225 4.40 -19.58 -5.82
N ASP A 226 4.99 -18.79 -4.93
CA ASP A 226 4.38 -17.93 -3.90
C ASP A 226 3.34 -16.91 -4.48
N GLU A 227 3.06 -16.98 -5.79
CA GLU A 227 2.18 -16.08 -6.51
C GLU A 227 0.72 -16.26 -6.09
N THR A 228 0.14 -15.20 -5.56
CA THR A 228 -1.27 -15.16 -5.20
C THR A 228 -2.09 -14.50 -6.31
N PRO A 229 -3.40 -14.76 -6.41
CA PRO A 229 -4.29 -14.02 -7.31
C PRO A 229 -4.21 -12.49 -7.12
N PHE A 230 -3.83 -12.03 -5.93
CA PHE A 230 -3.64 -10.60 -5.63
C PHE A 230 -2.44 -10.01 -6.36
N ASP A 231 -1.37 -10.77 -6.48
CA ASP A 231 -0.15 -10.35 -7.16
C ASP A 231 -0.41 -10.07 -8.65
N HIS A 232 -1.22 -10.91 -9.29
CA HIS A 232 -1.66 -10.68 -10.66
C HIS A 232 -2.56 -9.46 -10.82
N ILE A 233 -3.47 -9.20 -9.86
CA ILE A 233 -4.30 -8.00 -9.87
C ILE A 233 -3.44 -6.75 -9.73
N LEU A 234 -2.46 -6.77 -8.83
CA LEU A 234 -1.56 -5.65 -8.61
C LEU A 234 -0.70 -5.39 -9.86
N ALA A 235 -0.21 -6.44 -10.52
CA ALA A 235 0.51 -6.34 -11.79
C ALA A 235 -0.32 -5.72 -12.92
N ASP A 236 -1.63 -6.01 -12.98
CA ASP A 236 -2.56 -5.36 -13.94
C ASP A 236 -2.87 -3.90 -13.55
N PHE A 237 -3.02 -3.63 -12.25
CA PHE A 237 -3.47 -2.35 -11.74
C PHE A 237 -2.39 -1.26 -11.81
N LEU A 238 -1.17 -1.55 -11.32
CA LEU A 238 -0.14 -0.54 -11.09
C LEU A 238 0.25 0.24 -12.36
N PRO A 239 0.47 -0.39 -13.53
CA PRO A 239 0.83 0.35 -14.74
C PRO A 239 -0.25 1.37 -15.16
N THR A 240 -1.52 0.96 -15.13
CA THR A 240 -2.66 1.84 -15.44
C THR A 240 -2.78 2.96 -14.40
N ALA A 241 -2.68 2.63 -13.11
CA ALA A 241 -2.81 3.61 -12.03
C ALA A 241 -1.68 4.65 -12.06
N SER A 242 -0.42 4.21 -12.19
CA SER A 242 0.72 5.12 -12.29
C SER A 242 0.62 6.01 -13.53
N HIS A 243 0.12 5.49 -14.65
CA HIS A 243 -0.13 6.31 -15.84
C HIS A 243 -1.15 7.41 -15.57
N ILE A 244 -2.27 7.09 -14.94
CA ILE A 244 -3.33 8.05 -14.58
C ILE A 244 -2.80 9.13 -13.64
N VAL A 245 -2.14 8.74 -12.55
CA VAL A 245 -1.64 9.68 -11.55
C VAL A 245 -0.56 10.59 -12.14
N ARG A 246 0.33 10.04 -12.99
CA ARG A 246 1.32 10.83 -13.71
C ARG A 246 0.67 11.88 -14.63
N MET A 247 -0.39 11.50 -15.36
CA MET A 247 -1.12 12.43 -16.23
C MET A 247 -1.86 13.51 -15.44
N ALA A 248 -2.45 13.16 -14.30
CA ALA A 248 -3.15 14.12 -13.46
C ALA A 248 -2.19 15.15 -12.85
N ASN A 249 -0.99 14.70 -12.48
CA ASN A 249 0.04 15.53 -11.83
C ASN A 249 1.05 16.14 -12.83
N SER A 250 0.91 15.92 -14.15
CA SER A 250 1.80 16.51 -15.15
C SER A 250 1.45 17.98 -15.43
N VAL A 251 2.48 18.79 -15.68
CA VAL A 251 2.33 20.22 -16.03
C VAL A 251 1.43 20.40 -17.25
N ASN A 252 1.62 19.55 -18.27
CA ASN A 252 0.74 19.47 -19.42
C ASN A 252 -0.27 18.35 -19.16
N GLN A 253 -1.47 18.71 -18.71
CA GLN A 253 -2.58 17.75 -18.56
C GLN A 253 -3.14 17.43 -19.96
N GLU A 254 -2.55 16.44 -20.63
CA GLU A 254 -3.01 15.93 -21.93
C GLU A 254 -4.11 14.87 -21.73
N LEU A 255 -5.26 15.29 -21.21
CA LEU A 255 -6.42 14.40 -21.05
C LEU A 255 -7.46 14.72 -22.11
N ASP A 256 -7.56 13.85 -23.12
CA ASP A 256 -8.75 13.74 -23.95
C ASP A 256 -9.78 12.80 -23.31
N TYR A 257 -11.05 12.95 -23.69
CA TYR A 257 -12.13 12.18 -23.07
C TYR A 257 -12.13 10.69 -23.47
N THR A 258 -11.67 10.37 -24.68
CA THR A 258 -11.63 9.00 -25.19
C THR A 258 -10.64 8.14 -24.38
N ASN A 259 -9.50 8.71 -24.00
CA ASN A 259 -8.52 8.07 -23.13
C ASN A 259 -9.09 7.85 -21.72
N VAL A 260 -9.92 8.77 -21.21
CA VAL A 260 -10.61 8.58 -19.93
C VAL A 260 -11.50 7.34 -19.95
N GLU A 261 -12.32 7.15 -20.99
CA GLU A 261 -13.20 5.97 -21.08
C GLU A 261 -12.42 4.65 -21.19
N LYS A 262 -11.30 4.66 -21.92
CA LYS A 262 -10.42 3.49 -22.02
C LYS A 262 -9.82 3.12 -20.65
N LEU A 263 -9.31 4.12 -19.92
CA LEU A 263 -8.69 3.92 -18.61
C LEU A 263 -9.74 3.53 -17.55
N ASP A 264 -10.94 4.11 -17.58
CA ASP A 264 -12.06 3.72 -16.71
C ASP A 264 -12.41 2.24 -16.87
N ARG A 265 -12.49 1.76 -18.12
CA ARG A 265 -12.77 0.35 -18.38
C ARG A 265 -11.71 -0.57 -17.78
N GLN A 266 -10.43 -0.24 -17.94
CA GLN A 266 -9.34 -1.01 -17.33
C GLN A 266 -9.44 -1.03 -15.80
N LEU A 267 -9.71 0.12 -15.17
CA LEU A 267 -9.88 0.18 -13.72
C LEU A 267 -11.09 -0.62 -13.24
N ARG A 268 -12.21 -0.61 -14.00
CA ARG A 268 -13.40 -1.41 -13.68
C ARG A 268 -13.18 -2.90 -13.82
N GLU A 269 -12.45 -3.34 -14.83
CA GLU A 269 -12.08 -4.76 -14.98
C GLU A 269 -11.24 -5.22 -13.78
N THR A 270 -10.27 -4.41 -13.36
CA THR A 270 -9.48 -4.66 -12.16
C THR A 270 -10.35 -4.66 -10.90
N LEU A 271 -11.25 -3.69 -10.74
CA LEU A 271 -12.17 -3.63 -9.59
C LEU A 271 -13.06 -4.88 -9.52
N GLY A 272 -13.58 -5.34 -10.66
CA GLY A 272 -14.38 -6.56 -10.74
C GLY A 272 -13.59 -7.81 -10.31
N LYS A 273 -12.32 -7.93 -10.70
CA LYS A 273 -11.43 -9.01 -10.22
C LYS A 273 -11.28 -8.98 -8.70
N VAL A 274 -11.13 -7.80 -8.11
CA VAL A 274 -11.00 -7.63 -6.64
C VAL A 274 -12.29 -7.98 -5.90
N SER A 275 -13.45 -7.60 -6.42
CA SER A 275 -14.76 -7.94 -5.84
C SER A 275 -15.03 -9.45 -5.88
N ASN A 276 -14.70 -10.13 -6.97
CA ASN A 276 -14.88 -11.59 -7.08
C ASN A 276 -14.06 -12.36 -6.05
N LEU A 277 -12.88 -11.86 -5.66
CA LEU A 277 -12.07 -12.44 -4.59
C LEU A 277 -12.66 -12.21 -3.21
N HIS A 278 -13.50 -11.19 -3.02
CA HIS A 278 -14.15 -10.87 -1.76
C HIS A 278 -15.35 -11.78 -1.48
N ASP A 279 -16.18 -12.05 -2.50
CA ASP A 279 -17.48 -12.70 -2.35
C ASP A 279 -17.42 -14.22 -2.15
N SER A 280 -16.21 -14.80 -2.15
CA SER A 280 -16.02 -16.19 -1.74
C SER A 280 -16.24 -16.30 -0.22
N THR A 281 -17.35 -16.91 0.19
CA THR A 281 -17.86 -16.97 1.59
C THR A 281 -16.92 -17.67 2.59
N ALA A 282 -15.87 -18.33 2.11
CA ALA A 282 -14.82 -18.97 2.90
C ALA A 282 -13.48 -18.19 2.92
N THR A 283 -13.49 -16.89 2.59
CA THR A 283 -12.25 -16.11 2.45
C THR A 283 -11.58 -15.82 3.80
N PRO A 284 -10.30 -16.21 3.98
CA PRO A 284 -9.54 -15.87 5.17
C PRO A 284 -9.45 -14.35 5.37
N ARG A 285 -9.39 -13.88 6.63
CA ARG A 285 -9.36 -12.46 7.02
C ARG A 285 -8.39 -11.60 6.18
N LYS A 286 -7.21 -12.14 5.86
CA LYS A 286 -6.18 -11.50 5.02
C LYS A 286 -6.69 -11.10 3.63
N HIS A 287 -7.55 -11.91 3.02
CA HIS A 287 -8.15 -11.65 1.71
C HIS A 287 -9.16 -10.51 1.75
N ARG A 288 -9.96 -10.43 2.82
CA ARG A 288 -10.92 -9.34 3.02
C ARG A 288 -10.20 -8.00 3.19
N LEU A 289 -9.17 -7.97 4.03
CA LEU A 289 -8.33 -6.78 4.22
C LEU A 289 -7.74 -6.31 2.89
N ARG A 290 -7.13 -7.23 2.12
CA ARG A 290 -6.61 -6.93 0.78
C ARG A 290 -7.68 -6.37 -0.15
N SER A 291 -8.82 -7.05 -0.26
CA SER A 291 -9.87 -6.62 -1.16
C SER A 291 -10.38 -5.21 -0.82
N GLU A 292 -10.71 -4.94 0.44
CA GLU A 292 -11.19 -3.62 0.88
C GLU A 292 -10.19 -2.50 0.60
N MET A 293 -8.90 -2.73 0.87
CA MET A 293 -7.89 -1.71 0.63
C MET A 293 -7.68 -1.42 -0.86
N PHE A 294 -7.61 -2.45 -1.71
CA PHE A 294 -7.51 -2.27 -3.16
C PHE A 294 -8.75 -1.58 -3.72
N GLN A 295 -9.92 -1.92 -3.20
CA GLN A 295 -11.18 -1.27 -3.51
C GLN A 295 -11.15 0.23 -3.22
N ILE A 296 -10.53 0.66 -2.11
CA ILE A 296 -10.33 2.07 -1.79
C ILE A 296 -9.33 2.71 -2.76
N ILE A 297 -8.17 2.09 -2.98
CA ILE A 297 -7.10 2.62 -3.84
C ILE A 297 -7.58 2.77 -5.31
N ILE A 298 -8.25 1.76 -5.87
CA ILE A 298 -8.78 1.81 -7.23
C ILE A 298 -9.79 2.93 -7.36
N ARG A 299 -10.74 3.05 -6.42
CA ARG A 299 -11.75 4.12 -6.45
C ARG A 299 -11.13 5.51 -6.29
N ARG A 300 -10.07 5.64 -5.51
CA ARG A 300 -9.28 6.88 -5.43
C ARG A 300 -8.68 7.25 -6.79
N VAL A 301 -8.04 6.29 -7.47
CA VAL A 301 -7.49 6.52 -8.81
C VAL A 301 -8.60 6.84 -9.83
N MET A 302 -9.78 6.23 -9.71
CA MET A 302 -10.94 6.59 -10.52
C MET A 302 -11.42 8.03 -10.28
N LEU A 303 -11.42 8.50 -9.01
CA LEU A 303 -11.73 9.90 -8.73
C LEU A 303 -10.76 10.84 -9.44
N ILE A 304 -9.45 10.56 -9.37
CA ILE A 304 -8.41 11.35 -10.04
C ILE A 304 -8.62 11.37 -11.56
N LEU A 305 -8.93 10.22 -12.16
CA LEU A 305 -9.16 10.10 -13.60
C LEU A 305 -10.34 10.96 -14.08
N HIS A 306 -11.45 10.96 -13.34
CA HIS A 306 -12.70 11.59 -13.76
C HIS A 306 -12.87 13.03 -13.29
N GLU A 307 -12.09 13.48 -12.31
CA GLU A 307 -12.18 14.82 -11.73
C GLU A 307 -12.15 15.96 -12.78
N PRO A 308 -11.22 15.98 -13.77
CA PRO A 308 -11.10 17.08 -14.72
C PRO A 308 -12.31 17.29 -15.63
N PHE A 309 -13.16 16.27 -15.79
CA PHE A 309 -14.35 16.30 -16.63
C PHE A 309 -15.64 16.32 -15.82
N GLY A 310 -15.72 15.50 -14.77
CA GLY A 310 -16.91 15.37 -13.93
C GLY A 310 -17.22 16.62 -13.10
N ARG A 311 -16.24 17.52 -12.91
CA ARG A 311 -16.42 18.81 -12.22
C ARG A 311 -16.69 19.99 -13.16
N ARG A 312 -16.69 19.80 -14.49
CA ARG A 312 -16.95 20.89 -15.43
C ARG A 312 -18.42 21.37 -15.36
N PRO A 313 -18.70 22.62 -15.77
CA PRO A 313 -20.07 23.06 -15.98
C PRO A 313 -20.83 22.11 -16.92
N ASN A 314 -22.07 21.77 -16.57
CA ASN A 314 -22.92 20.83 -17.32
C ASN A 314 -22.32 19.42 -17.53
N ALA A 315 -21.40 18.97 -16.66
CA ALA A 315 -20.78 17.64 -16.75
C ALA A 315 -21.80 16.48 -16.74
N ALA A 316 -22.95 16.62 -16.06
CA ALA A 316 -24.00 15.61 -16.07
C ALA A 316 -24.56 15.32 -17.48
N VAL A 317 -24.50 16.31 -18.37
CA VAL A 317 -24.94 16.20 -19.77
C VAL A 317 -23.76 15.87 -20.68
N ASN A 318 -22.68 16.67 -20.61
CA ASN A 318 -21.58 16.62 -21.57
C ASN A 318 -20.55 15.52 -21.27
N PHE A 319 -20.43 15.10 -20.00
CA PHE A 319 -19.44 14.13 -19.53
C PHE A 319 -20.08 13.16 -18.53
N ARG A 320 -21.26 12.64 -18.88
CA ARG A 320 -22.14 11.86 -17.99
C ARG A 320 -21.41 10.70 -17.30
N CYS A 321 -20.54 9.99 -18.01
CA CYS A 321 -19.78 8.89 -17.42
C CYS A 321 -18.87 9.37 -16.28
N SER A 322 -18.13 10.47 -16.48
CA SER A 322 -17.27 11.04 -15.45
C SER A 322 -18.06 11.60 -14.28
N TYR A 323 -19.18 12.26 -14.55
CA TYR A 323 -20.07 12.75 -13.51
C TYR A 323 -20.59 11.61 -12.62
N MET A 324 -21.11 10.54 -13.21
CA MET A 324 -21.59 9.35 -12.48
C MET A 324 -20.46 8.66 -11.73
N ARG A 325 -19.27 8.52 -12.34
CA ARG A 325 -18.15 7.84 -11.69
C ARG A 325 -17.66 8.57 -10.45
N LEU A 326 -17.61 9.90 -10.47
CA LEU A 326 -17.27 10.68 -9.27
C LEU A 326 -18.25 10.42 -8.13
N LEU A 327 -19.54 10.35 -8.43
CA LEU A 327 -20.57 10.06 -7.43
C LEU A 327 -20.46 8.63 -6.88
N GLU A 328 -20.42 7.63 -7.77
CA GLU A 328 -20.33 6.23 -7.40
C GLU A 328 -19.10 5.94 -6.55
N CYS A 329 -17.93 6.44 -6.96
CA CYS A 329 -16.68 6.23 -6.23
C CYS A 329 -16.70 6.96 -4.87
N SER A 330 -17.22 8.18 -4.81
CA SER A 330 -17.27 8.94 -3.55
C SER A 330 -18.24 8.30 -2.53
N LEU A 331 -19.43 7.87 -2.97
CA LEU A 331 -20.37 7.13 -2.11
C LEU A 331 -19.77 5.81 -1.63
N ALA A 332 -19.16 5.03 -2.54
CA ALA A 332 -18.55 3.76 -2.17
C ALA A 332 -17.40 3.93 -1.16
N LEU A 333 -16.58 4.98 -1.30
CA LEU A 333 -15.54 5.30 -0.32
C LEU A 333 -16.13 5.68 1.04
N ALA A 334 -17.23 6.44 1.08
CA ALA A 334 -17.93 6.75 2.33
C ALA A 334 -18.52 5.49 2.99
N VAL A 335 -19.06 4.54 2.20
CA VAL A 335 -19.52 3.24 2.69
C VAL A 335 -18.35 2.43 3.26
N SER A 336 -17.21 2.34 2.56
CA SER A 336 -16.01 1.67 3.08
C SER A 336 -15.52 2.31 4.38
N GLN A 337 -15.55 3.64 4.50
CA GLN A 337 -15.21 4.33 5.75
C GLN A 337 -16.15 3.91 6.90
N GLY A 338 -17.46 3.88 6.64
CA GLY A 338 -18.46 3.45 7.62
C GLY A 338 -18.29 1.98 8.02
N ALA A 339 -17.97 1.10 7.07
CA ALA A 339 -17.70 -0.31 7.33
C ALA A 339 -16.45 -0.50 8.22
N LEU A 340 -15.37 0.25 7.95
CA LEU A 340 -14.16 0.24 8.79
C LEU A 340 -14.41 0.80 10.19
N HIS A 341 -15.30 1.79 10.32
CA HIS A 341 -15.66 2.38 11.63
C HIS A 341 -16.55 1.46 12.47
N SER A 342 -17.52 0.81 11.83
CA SER A 342 -18.56 -0.03 12.45
C SER A 342 -18.10 -1.45 12.80
N GLN A 343 -16.84 -1.81 12.50
CA GLN A 343 -16.24 -3.05 12.98
C GLN A 343 -16.23 -3.08 14.52
N ASN A 344 -17.24 -3.76 15.06
CA ASN A 344 -17.52 -3.90 16.48
C ASN A 344 -16.64 -4.96 17.15
N ASN A 345 -16.14 -5.94 16.39
CA ASN A 345 -15.25 -6.94 16.93
C ASN A 345 -13.84 -6.34 17.06
N PRO A 346 -13.28 -6.19 18.28
CA PRO A 346 -11.91 -5.70 18.44
C PRO A 346 -10.88 -6.61 17.74
N ALA A 347 -11.22 -7.88 17.45
CA ALA A 347 -10.36 -8.79 16.70
C ALA A 347 -10.31 -8.50 15.18
N ASP A 348 -11.23 -7.68 14.63
CA ASP A 348 -11.28 -7.41 13.19
C ASP A 348 -10.26 -6.35 12.72
N GLY A 349 -9.52 -5.71 13.64
CA GLY A 349 -8.14 -5.26 13.43
C GLY A 349 -7.83 -4.24 12.32
N MET A 350 -8.79 -3.70 11.57
CA MET A 350 -8.51 -2.80 10.43
C MET A 350 -8.64 -1.32 10.74
N LYS A 351 -8.86 -0.92 11.99
CA LYS A 351 -9.05 0.50 12.34
C LYS A 351 -7.85 1.38 11.99
N TRP A 352 -6.64 0.81 11.92
CA TRP A 352 -5.45 1.53 11.45
C TRP A 352 -5.59 2.03 10.00
N ALA A 353 -6.36 1.33 9.15
CA ALA A 353 -6.59 1.71 7.75
C ALA A 353 -7.37 3.01 7.60
N LEU A 354 -8.16 3.40 8.62
CA LEU A 354 -8.85 4.70 8.64
C LEU A 354 -7.87 5.87 8.57
N ASN A 355 -6.72 5.76 9.25
CA ASN A 355 -5.70 6.80 9.19
C ASN A 355 -4.90 6.74 7.89
N MET A 356 -4.66 5.54 7.36
CA MET A 356 -3.96 5.37 6.10
C MET A 356 -4.68 6.04 4.90
N PHE A 357 -6.01 5.92 4.84
CA PHE A 357 -6.85 6.43 3.75
C PHE A 357 -7.67 7.67 4.14
N LYS A 358 -7.29 8.36 5.22
CA LYS A 358 -8.03 9.51 5.75
C LYS A 358 -8.33 10.57 4.69
N GLU A 359 -7.32 10.98 3.92
CA GLU A 359 -7.45 11.98 2.86
C GLU A 359 -8.36 11.53 1.70
N ASP A 360 -8.40 10.22 1.43
CA ASP A 360 -9.25 9.64 0.39
C ASP A 360 -10.72 9.74 0.79
N PHE A 361 -11.03 9.45 2.07
CA PHE A 361 -12.36 9.62 2.64
C PHE A 361 -12.76 11.10 2.71
N GLU A 362 -11.86 11.98 3.12
CA GLU A 362 -12.11 13.43 3.13
C GLU A 362 -12.42 13.95 1.72
N THR A 363 -11.67 13.51 0.70
CA THR A 363 -11.95 13.89 -0.69
C THR A 363 -13.31 13.37 -1.15
N ALA A 364 -13.67 12.14 -0.79
CA ALA A 364 -14.96 11.56 -1.11
C ALA A 364 -16.11 12.38 -0.50
N LEU A 365 -16.02 12.76 0.77
CA LEU A 365 -17.01 13.58 1.46
C LEU A 365 -17.16 14.96 0.80
N VAL A 366 -16.05 15.58 0.37
CA VAL A 366 -16.10 16.84 -0.38
C VAL A 366 -16.82 16.66 -1.72
N CYS A 367 -16.54 15.59 -2.47
CA CYS A 367 -17.26 15.27 -3.71
C CYS A 367 -18.77 15.13 -3.49
N ILE A 368 -19.18 14.39 -2.44
CA ILE A 368 -20.59 14.22 -2.08
C ILE A 368 -21.23 15.57 -1.73
N ALA A 369 -20.59 16.35 -0.86
CA ALA A 369 -21.12 17.65 -0.42
C ALA A 369 -21.30 18.64 -1.59
N LEU A 370 -20.34 18.67 -2.53
CA LEU A 370 -20.44 19.48 -3.74
C LEU A 370 -21.56 18.99 -4.67
N GLY A 371 -21.76 17.67 -4.76
CA GLY A 371 -22.90 17.10 -5.48
C GLY A 371 -24.24 17.56 -4.89
N ILE A 372 -24.38 17.51 -3.57
CA ILE A 372 -25.62 17.85 -2.83
C ILE A 372 -25.92 19.35 -2.96
N ARG A 373 -24.92 20.21 -2.71
CA ARG A 373 -25.08 21.67 -2.77
C ARG A 373 -25.39 22.21 -4.16
N GLY A 374 -25.01 21.50 -5.22
CA GLY A 374 -25.25 21.97 -6.58
C GLY A 374 -26.69 21.84 -7.08
N ASN A 375 -27.65 21.33 -6.28
CA ASN A 375 -28.95 20.84 -6.75
C ASN A 375 -28.84 19.87 -7.94
N LYS A 376 -27.67 19.24 -8.15
CA LYS A 376 -27.44 18.33 -9.29
C LYS A 376 -27.95 16.92 -9.05
N PHE A 377 -28.51 16.65 -7.87
CA PHE A 377 -29.31 15.46 -7.59
C PHE A 377 -30.80 15.66 -7.98
N ASP A 378 -31.12 16.70 -8.73
CA ASP A 378 -32.48 16.92 -9.22
C ASP A 378 -32.95 15.73 -10.07
N SER A 379 -34.21 15.37 -9.82
CA SER A 379 -34.90 14.11 -10.15
C SER A 379 -35.07 13.78 -11.63
N GLU A 380 -34.42 14.51 -12.55
CA GLU A 380 -34.58 14.33 -14.00
C GLU A 380 -33.75 13.16 -14.57
N ALA A 381 -32.88 12.54 -13.77
CA ALA A 381 -32.44 11.17 -14.02
C ALA A 381 -33.56 10.18 -13.62
N SER A 382 -34.77 10.41 -14.12
CA SER A 382 -35.89 9.50 -13.93
C SER A 382 -35.71 8.30 -14.86
N THR A 383 -35.41 7.17 -14.24
CA THR A 383 -35.64 5.79 -14.70
C THR A 383 -34.88 5.29 -15.92
N VAL A 384 -33.77 4.59 -15.65
CA VAL A 384 -33.58 3.24 -16.22
C VAL A 384 -33.20 2.32 -15.04
N ASN A 385 -34.04 1.31 -14.79
CA ASN A 385 -33.95 0.27 -13.75
C ASN A 385 -34.44 0.58 -12.31
N GLY A 386 -35.15 1.69 -12.09
CA GLY A 386 -36.02 1.81 -10.91
C GLY A 386 -35.34 2.03 -9.55
N THR A 387 -34.06 2.38 -9.52
CA THR A 387 -33.38 2.84 -8.29
C THR A 387 -32.74 4.20 -8.53
N THR A 388 -33.16 5.19 -7.76
CA THR A 388 -32.56 6.52 -7.76
C THR A 388 -31.33 6.54 -6.83
N PRO A 389 -30.36 7.46 -7.03
CA PRO A 389 -29.26 7.66 -6.07
C PRO A 389 -29.74 8.01 -4.65
N ARG A 390 -30.99 8.48 -4.53
CA ARG A 390 -31.67 8.76 -3.26
C ARG A 390 -32.20 7.50 -2.57
N ASP A 391 -32.34 6.40 -3.29
CA ASP A 391 -32.67 5.08 -2.75
C ASP A 391 -31.42 4.31 -2.28
N ILE A 392 -30.23 4.82 -2.61
CA ILE A 392 -28.92 4.31 -2.18
C ILE A 392 -28.38 5.06 -0.94
N ALA A 393 -28.83 6.30 -0.73
CA ALA A 393 -28.55 7.10 0.46
C ALA A 393 -29.52 6.75 1.60
#